data_AF-A0A1R0X021-F1
#
_entry.id   AF-A0A1R0X021-F1
#
_cell.length_a   1.000
_cell.length_b   1.000
_cell.length_c   1.000
_cell.angle_alpha   90.00
_cell.angle_beta   90.00
_cell.angle_gamma   90.00
#
_symmetry.space_group_name_H-M   'P 1'
#
loop_
_entity.id
_entity.type
_entity.pdbx_description
1 polymer ?
#
loop_
_entity_poly.entity_id
_entity_poly.type
_entity_poly.pdbx_seq_one_letter_code
_entity_poly.pdbx_strand_id
1 'polypeptide(L)'
;MTETEQRRHFQRIKSLSNDKFWRYMNVLHTRAYTKAENHYQEAMDIVLTPKQKAAVIAKANEIRELWDGMPSITLDATEDAEMRELGV
;
A
#
# COMPACT_ATOMS: atom_id res chain seq x y z
N MET A 1 10.39 8.64 17.61
CA MET A 1 9.92 10.00 17.91
C MET A 1 9.97 10.25 19.39
N THR A 2 10.55 11.36 19.81
CA THR A 2 10.45 11.89 21.17
C THR A 2 9.03 12.36 21.49
N GLU A 3 8.69 12.52 22.76
CA GLU A 3 7.36 13.01 23.19
C GLU A 3 7.02 14.38 22.58
N THR A 4 8.00 15.28 22.52
CA THR A 4 7.87 16.61 21.89
C THR A 4 7.53 16.52 20.41
N GLU A 5 8.16 15.59 19.68
CA GLU A 5 7.86 15.35 18.26
C GLU A 5 6.44 14.79 18.08
N GLN A 6 6.05 13.83 18.92
CA GLN A 6 4.70 13.24 18.90
C GLN A 6 3.64 14.32 19.13
N ARG A 7 3.85 15.19 20.13
CA ARG A 7 2.93 16.29 20.44
C ARG A 7 2.83 17.30 19.30
N ARG A 8 3.97 17.71 18.71
CA ARG A 8 3.97 18.62 17.54
C ARG A 8 3.23 18.00 16.36
N HIS A 9 3.46 16.72 16.11
CA HIS A 9 2.80 15.98 15.05
C HIS A 9 1.28 15.91 15.27
N PHE A 10 0.85 15.59 16.48
CA PHE A 10 -0.57 15.58 16.86
C PHE A 10 -1.24 16.94 16.64
N GLN A 11 -0.62 18.03 17.09
CA GLN A 11 -1.18 19.38 16.88
C GLN A 11 -1.27 19.74 15.39
N ARG A 12 -0.28 19.35 14.58
CA ARG A 12 -0.31 19.54 13.12
C ARG A 12 -1.47 18.77 12.48
N ILE A 13 -1.74 17.55 12.90
CA ILE A 13 -2.85 16.75 12.34
C ILE A 13 -4.19 17.41 12.67
N LYS A 14 -4.37 17.90 13.91
CA LYS A 14 -5.59 18.58 14.34
C LYS A 14 -5.89 19.87 13.59
N SER A 15 -4.88 20.54 13.03
CA SER A 15 -5.08 21.78 12.27
C SER A 15 -5.37 21.55 10.78
N LEU A 16 -5.39 20.30 10.32
CA LEU A 16 -5.73 19.97 8.93
C LEU A 16 -7.22 20.20 8.68
N SER A 17 -7.55 20.67 7.47
CA SER A 17 -8.92 20.57 6.97
C SER A 17 -9.31 19.10 6.75
N ASN A 18 -10.60 18.81 6.66
CA ASN A 18 -11.09 17.43 6.52
C ASN A 18 -10.49 16.69 5.29
N ASP A 19 -10.47 17.32 4.11
CA ASP A 19 -9.85 16.73 2.90
C ASP A 19 -8.35 16.46 3.11
N LYS A 20 -7.61 17.43 3.67
CA LYS A 20 -6.18 17.26 3.94
C LYS A 20 -5.90 16.17 4.98
N PHE A 21 -6.77 16.04 5.98
CA PHE A 21 -6.69 14.98 6.98
C PHE A 21 -6.82 13.60 6.32
N TRP A 22 -7.84 13.39 5.49
CA TRP A 22 -8.03 12.08 4.84
C TRP A 22 -6.92 11.76 3.84
N ARG A 23 -6.44 12.73 3.06
CA ARG A 23 -5.26 12.54 2.20
C ARG A 23 -4.02 12.15 3.01
N TYR A 24 -3.82 12.80 4.15
CA TYR A 24 -2.71 12.49 5.05
C TYR A 24 -2.83 11.06 5.61
N MET A 25 -4.02 10.65 6.05
CA MET A 25 -4.28 9.29 6.52
C MET A 25 -4.05 8.25 5.42
N ASN A 26 -4.48 8.51 4.19
CA ASN A 26 -4.23 7.61 3.05
C ASN A 26 -2.72 7.38 2.85
N VAL A 27 -1.91 8.43 2.87
CA VAL A 27 -0.45 8.30 2.76
C VAL A 27 0.14 7.44 3.90
N LEU A 28 -0.32 7.63 5.13
CA LEU A 28 0.13 6.83 6.27
C LEU A 28 -0.25 5.35 6.11
N HIS A 29 -1.50 5.07 5.72
CA HIS A 29 -1.97 3.72 5.51
C HIS A 29 -1.22 3.04 4.37
N THR A 30 -1.02 3.70 3.23
CA THR A 30 -0.20 3.16 2.12
C THR A 30 1.19 2.79 2.59
N ARG A 31 1.88 3.68 3.32
CA ARG A 31 3.22 3.39 3.87
C ARG A 31 3.23 2.21 4.83
N ALA A 32 2.22 2.11 5.69
CA ALA A 32 2.09 0.99 6.62
C ALA A 32 1.89 -0.33 5.89
N TYR A 33 1.02 -0.36 4.88
CA TYR A 33 0.80 -1.53 4.03
C TYR A 33 2.07 -1.96 3.30
N THR A 34 2.76 -1.03 2.62
CA THR A 34 4.03 -1.34 1.94
C THR A 34 5.08 -1.87 2.92
N LYS A 35 5.14 -1.32 4.13
CA LYS A 35 6.10 -1.79 5.14
C LYS A 35 5.74 -3.19 5.64
N ALA A 36 4.46 -3.50 5.82
CA ALA A 36 3.99 -4.82 6.19
C ALA A 36 4.30 -5.85 5.10
N GLU A 37 4.05 -5.53 3.83
CA GLU A 37 4.40 -6.37 2.69
C GLU A 37 5.90 -6.71 2.67
N ASN A 38 6.75 -5.70 2.85
CA ASN A 38 8.21 -5.91 2.95
C ASN A 38 8.58 -6.85 4.10
N HIS A 39 7.98 -6.69 5.28
CA HIS A 39 8.24 -7.57 6.42
C HIS A 39 7.83 -9.01 6.17
N TYR A 40 6.68 -9.23 5.53
CA TYR A 40 6.29 -10.58 5.13
C TYR A 40 7.22 -11.14 4.06
N GLN A 41 7.67 -10.31 3.13
CA GLN A 41 8.61 -10.73 2.11
C GLN A 41 9.95 -11.18 2.72
N GLU A 42 10.51 -10.37 3.61
CA GLU A 42 11.73 -10.69 4.38
C GLU A 42 11.54 -11.96 5.22
N ALA A 43 10.41 -12.10 5.93
CA ALA A 43 10.13 -13.28 6.73
C ALA A 43 10.02 -14.55 5.87
N MET A 44 9.38 -14.47 4.70
CA MET A 44 9.30 -15.57 3.75
C MET A 44 10.68 -15.96 3.22
N ASP A 45 11.56 -15.00 2.97
CA ASP A 45 12.93 -15.27 2.50
C ASP A 45 13.80 -15.98 3.55
N ILE A 46 13.52 -15.77 4.83
CA ILE A 46 14.23 -16.43 5.93
C ILE A 46 13.68 -17.84 6.21
N VAL A 47 12.35 -17.98 6.21
CA VAL A 47 11.67 -19.17 6.75
C VAL A 47 11.33 -20.20 5.67
N LEU A 48 11.08 -19.76 4.43
CA LEU A 48 10.54 -20.62 3.37
C LEU A 48 11.58 -20.97 2.31
N THR A 49 11.38 -22.12 1.67
CA THR A 49 12.08 -22.41 0.41
C THR A 49 11.55 -21.52 -0.72
N PRO A 50 12.32 -21.28 -1.80
CA PRO A 50 11.88 -20.47 -2.93
C PRO A 50 10.54 -20.94 -3.55
N LYS A 51 10.31 -22.26 -3.61
CA LYS A 51 9.06 -22.84 -4.12
C LYS A 51 7.85 -22.51 -3.23
N GLN A 52 8.02 -22.58 -1.91
CA GLN A 52 6.95 -22.26 -0.95
C GLN A 52 6.66 -20.76 -0.96
N LYS A 53 7.69 -19.90 -0.97
CA LYS A 53 7.54 -18.45 -1.12
C LYS A 53 6.73 -18.11 -2.39
N ALA A 54 7.08 -18.70 -3.53
CA ALA A 54 6.35 -18.46 -4.78
C ALA A 54 4.87 -18.87 -4.69
N ALA A 55 4.57 -20.00 -4.03
CA ALA A 55 3.19 -20.43 -3.82
C ALA A 55 2.39 -19.47 -2.91
N VAL A 56 3.01 -18.94 -1.86
CA VAL A 56 2.38 -17.96 -0.96
C VAL A 56 2.11 -16.64 -1.70
N ILE A 57 3.08 -16.13 -2.46
CA ILE A 57 2.90 -14.90 -3.25
C ILE A 57 1.78 -15.08 -4.29
N ALA A 58 1.76 -16.20 -5.00
CA ALA A 58 0.70 -16.49 -5.97
C ALA A 58 -0.68 -16.51 -5.31
N LYS A 59 -0.81 -17.13 -4.13
CA LYS A 59 -2.08 -17.15 -3.38
C LYS A 59 -2.45 -15.77 -2.85
N ALA A 60 -1.49 -14.97 -2.39
CA ALA A 60 -1.76 -13.60 -1.94
C ALA A 60 -2.30 -12.72 -3.08
N ASN A 61 -1.73 -12.84 -4.29
CA ASN A 61 -2.23 -12.14 -5.47
C ASN A 61 -3.64 -12.61 -5.85
N GLU A 62 -3.90 -13.92 -5.81
CA GLU A 62 -5.22 -14.50 -6.07
C GLU A 62 -6.28 -13.98 -5.08
N ILE A 63 -5.97 -13.92 -3.79
CA ILE A 63 -6.88 -13.36 -2.77
C ILE A 63 -7.18 -11.90 -3.09
N ARG A 64 -6.14 -11.10 -3.33
CA ARG A 64 -6.30 -9.66 -3.61
C ARG A 64 -7.16 -9.41 -4.86
N GLU A 65 -6.92 -10.16 -5.93
CA GLU A 65 -7.56 -9.93 -7.23
C GLU A 65 -8.95 -10.56 -7.31
N LEU A 66 -9.11 -11.81 -6.86
CA LEU A 66 -10.34 -12.57 -7.01
C LEU A 66 -11.31 -12.41 -5.84
N TRP A 67 -10.81 -12.25 -4.62
CA TRP A 67 -11.67 -12.22 -3.43
C TRP A 67 -11.98 -10.80 -2.99
N ASP A 68 -10.97 -9.94 -2.98
CA ASP A 68 -11.13 -8.55 -2.56
C ASP A 68 -11.47 -7.60 -3.74
N GLY A 69 -11.41 -8.10 -4.98
CA GLY A 69 -11.71 -7.32 -6.18
C GLY A 69 -10.76 -6.13 -6.37
N MET A 70 -9.54 -6.22 -5.85
CA MET A 70 -8.50 -5.20 -5.95
C MET A 70 -7.47 -5.63 -7.00
N PRO A 71 -7.72 -5.35 -8.30
CA PRO A 71 -6.74 -5.66 -9.34
C PRO A 71 -5.44 -4.90 -9.06
N SER A 72 -4.29 -5.56 -9.27
CA SER A 72 -3.04 -4.81 -9.45
C SER A 72 -3.21 -3.92 -10.67
N ILE A 73 -3.17 -2.61 -10.46
CA ILE A 73 -2.91 -1.68 -11.56
C ILE A 73 -1.43 -1.87 -11.89
N THR A 74 -1.15 -2.69 -12.90
CA THR A 74 0.16 -2.72 -13.55
C THR A 74 0.36 -1.40 -14.30
N LEU A 75 1.61 -0.98 -14.53
CA LEU A 75 1.92 0.26 -15.27
C LEU A 75 1.14 0.34 -16.59
N ASP A 76 1.00 -0.78 -17.31
CA ASP A 76 0.20 -0.91 -18.53
C ASP A 76 -1.29 -0.52 -18.36
N ALA A 77 -1.89 -0.83 -17.20
CA ALA A 77 -3.28 -0.47 -16.91
C ALA A 77 -3.45 1.04 -16.61
N THR A 78 -2.36 1.74 -16.26
CA THR A 78 -2.34 3.19 -16.05
C THR A 78 -2.21 3.95 -17.36
N GLU A 79 -1.43 3.43 -18.32
CA GLU A 79 -1.30 4.03 -19.66
C GLU A 79 -2.64 3.96 -20.43
N ASP A 80 -3.35 2.83 -20.37
CA ASP A 80 -4.66 2.69 -21.02
C ASP A 80 -5.76 3.56 -20.38
N ALA A 81 -5.65 3.86 -19.08
CA ALA A 81 -6.59 4.73 -18.37
C ALA A 81 -6.36 6.21 -18.70
N GLU A 82 -5.09 6.65 -18.75
CA GLU A 82 -4.74 8.02 -19.16
C GLU A 82 -5.05 8.27 -20.65
N MET A 83 -4.84 7.28 -21.52
CA MET A 83 -5.17 7.40 -22.96
C MET A 83 -6.69 7.47 -23.20
N ARG A 84 -7.50 6.75 -22.41
CA ARG A 84 -8.96 6.88 -22.43
C ARG A 84 -9.46 8.23 -21.92
N GLU A 85 -8.80 8.81 -20.92
CA GLU A 85 -9.15 10.13 -20.38
C GLU A 85 -8.74 11.27 -21.33
N LEU A 86 -7.72 11.05 -22.16
CA LEU A 86 -7.25 11.97 -23.20
C LEU A 86 -7.93 11.79 -24.58
N GLY A 87 -8.84 10.82 -24.73
CA GLY A 87 -9.72 10.69 -25.90
C GLY A 87 -9.01 10.34 -27.21
N VAL A 88 -8.01 9.47 -27.18
CA VAL A 88 -7.38 8.86 -28.37
C VAL A 88 -7.75 7.38 -28.47
#